data_AF-A0A3D8RS86-F1
#
_entry.id   AF-A0A3D8RS86-F1
#
_cell.length_a   1.000
_cell.length_b   1.000
_cell.length_c   1.000
_cell.angle_alpha   90.00
_cell.angle_beta   90.00
_cell.angle_gamma   90.00
#
_symmetry.space_group_name_H-M   'P 1'
#
loop_
_entity.id
_entity.type
_entity.pdbx_description
1 polymer ?
#
loop_
_entity_poly.entity_id
_entity_poly.type
_entity_poly.pdbx_seq_one_letter_code
_entity_poly.pdbx_strand_id
1 'polypeptide(L)'
;MTERFFFDDWVGGTVDIAHPPQTSQWVLETKLSDRNSQPSAEDWNEPGTGQAVPGAAHGTFICRNLKNPEETAVLNVLMQVPNAGSEYSILPERARQAATTLPFEAQRELAPLSTLKSLERDERDRIRNAFRVAFVDCVQAGIYPSQLNPANLYWDSDASRIVIAGFRNSRPAEPKDHWSDIEWIAWSLAKAPVGYA
;
A
#
# COMPACT_ATOMS: atom_id res chain seq x y z
N MET A 1 6.50 14.36 -13.60
CA MET A 1 5.68 13.22 -13.15
C MET A 1 4.24 13.55 -13.52
N THR A 2 3.72 12.99 -14.61
CA THR A 2 2.28 13.09 -14.94
C THR A 2 1.53 12.24 -13.93
N GLU A 3 0.61 12.83 -13.16
CA GLU A 3 -0.30 12.08 -12.30
C GLU A 3 -1.20 11.21 -13.17
N ARG A 4 -0.78 9.96 -13.36
CA ARG A 4 -1.54 8.93 -14.05
C ARG A 4 -2.05 7.93 -13.02
N PHE A 5 -3.33 7.65 -13.11
CA PHE A 5 -4.00 6.65 -12.30
C PHE A 5 -4.18 5.38 -13.13
N PHE A 6 -3.92 4.22 -12.54
CA PHE A 6 -3.99 2.92 -13.23
C PHE A 6 -5.22 2.12 -12.82
N PHE A 7 -5.90 2.55 -11.76
CA PHE A 7 -6.93 1.78 -11.10
C PHE A 7 -8.29 2.51 -11.03
N ASP A 8 -8.52 3.54 -11.85
CA ASP A 8 -9.78 4.30 -11.84
C ASP A 8 -11.00 3.42 -12.10
N ASP A 9 -10.90 2.48 -13.03
CA ASP A 9 -12.02 1.61 -13.43
C ASP A 9 -12.08 0.28 -12.66
N TRP A 10 -11.31 0.14 -11.58
CA TRP A 10 -11.22 -1.12 -10.82
C TRP A 10 -12.27 -1.24 -9.72
N VAL A 11 -12.81 -0.11 -9.24
CA VAL A 11 -13.87 -0.10 -8.22
C VAL A 11 -15.13 -0.79 -8.78
N GLY A 12 -15.71 -1.68 -7.99
CA GLY A 12 -16.80 -2.58 -8.39
C GLY A 12 -16.33 -3.87 -9.09
N GLY A 13 -15.04 -3.96 -9.44
CA GLY A 13 -14.44 -5.19 -9.96
C GLY A 13 -14.25 -6.26 -8.87
N THR A 14 -14.13 -7.52 -9.29
CA THR A 14 -13.91 -8.66 -8.40
C THR A 14 -12.51 -9.22 -8.55
N VAL A 15 -11.88 -9.62 -7.44
CA VAL A 15 -10.61 -10.35 -7.41
C VAL A 15 -10.76 -11.70 -6.74
N ASP A 16 -10.10 -12.70 -7.31
CA ASP A 16 -9.98 -14.05 -6.73
C ASP A 16 -8.65 -14.18 -5.99
N ILE A 17 -8.70 -14.48 -4.69
CA ILE A 17 -7.52 -14.77 -3.88
C ILE A 17 -7.45 -16.27 -3.64
N ALA A 18 -6.50 -16.93 -4.31
CA ALA A 18 -6.27 -18.35 -4.19
C ALA A 18 -5.39 -18.65 -2.95
N HIS A 19 -5.97 -19.37 -2.00
CA HIS A 19 -5.28 -19.97 -0.85
C HIS A 19 -5.62 -21.46 -0.81
N PRO A 20 -4.96 -22.29 -1.65
CA PRO A 20 -5.32 -23.69 -1.82
C PRO A 20 -5.48 -24.42 -0.47
N PRO A 21 -6.59 -25.16 -0.26
CA PRO A 21 -7.60 -25.57 -1.25
C PRO A 21 -8.76 -24.57 -1.46
N GLN A 22 -8.72 -23.40 -0.82
CA GLN A 22 -9.83 -22.45 -0.80
C GLN A 22 -9.55 -21.24 -1.70
N THR A 23 -10.57 -20.75 -2.39
CA THR A 23 -10.52 -19.47 -3.11
C THR A 23 -11.61 -18.57 -2.54
N SER A 24 -11.22 -17.35 -2.19
CA SER A 24 -12.16 -16.29 -1.78
C SER A 24 -12.28 -15.24 -2.88
N GLN A 25 -13.48 -14.69 -3.04
CA GLN A 25 -13.76 -13.65 -4.03
C GLN A 25 -14.14 -12.37 -3.33
N TRP A 26 -13.55 -11.26 -3.77
CA TRP A 26 -13.70 -9.97 -3.11
C TRP A 26 -14.02 -8.90 -4.13
N VAL A 27 -15.01 -8.05 -3.84
CA VAL A 27 -15.28 -6.85 -4.64
C VAL A 27 -14.41 -5.71 -4.14
N LEU A 28 -13.81 -4.94 -5.05
CA LEU A 28 -13.04 -3.72 -4.74
C LEU A 28 -14.02 -2.56 -4.52
N GLU A 29 -14.33 -2.19 -3.28
CA GLU A 29 -15.39 -1.23 -2.98
C GLU A 29 -14.93 0.22 -3.00
N THR A 30 -13.77 0.49 -2.41
CA THR A 30 -13.24 1.85 -2.30
C THR A 30 -11.76 1.84 -2.63
N LYS A 31 -11.35 2.71 -3.55
CA LYS A 31 -9.93 2.97 -3.81
C LYS A 31 -9.41 3.99 -2.80
N LEU A 32 -8.42 3.59 -2.02
CA LEU A 32 -7.75 4.43 -1.01
C LEU A 32 -6.52 5.14 -1.57
N SER A 33 -5.80 4.50 -2.48
CA SER A 33 -4.57 5.05 -3.06
C SER A 33 -4.34 4.50 -4.46
N ASP A 34 -3.76 5.33 -5.33
CA ASP A 34 -3.33 4.99 -6.68
C ASP A 34 -2.03 5.73 -6.94
N ARG A 35 -0.92 4.99 -6.96
CA ARG A 35 0.43 5.53 -7.14
C ARG A 35 1.12 4.77 -8.25
N ASN A 36 2.11 5.39 -8.87
CA ASN A 36 2.93 4.70 -9.85
C ASN A 36 4.37 5.23 -9.84
N SER A 37 5.27 4.39 -10.31
CA SER A 37 6.66 4.70 -10.64
C SER A 37 6.91 4.48 -12.13
N GLN A 38 5.90 4.73 -12.97
CA GLN A 38 6.01 4.54 -14.43
C GLN A 38 7.12 5.46 -14.97
N PRO A 39 8.21 4.91 -15.54
CA PRO A 39 9.26 5.73 -16.12
C PRO A 39 8.76 6.40 -17.40
N SER A 40 9.27 7.60 -17.70
CA SER A 40 9.07 8.17 -19.03
C SER A 40 9.83 7.35 -20.08
N ALA A 41 9.47 7.48 -21.37
CA ALA A 41 10.24 6.87 -22.44
C ALA A 41 11.70 7.37 -22.47
N GLU A 42 11.94 8.62 -22.08
CA GLU A 42 13.29 9.18 -21.97
C GLU A 42 14.07 8.50 -20.84
N ASP A 43 13.50 8.50 -19.63
CA ASP A 43 14.13 7.86 -18.45
C ASP A 43 14.41 6.38 -18.73
N TRP A 44 13.47 5.67 -19.36
CA TRP A 44 13.61 4.25 -19.71
C TRP A 44 14.77 3.99 -20.68
N ASN A 45 14.99 4.89 -21.64
CA ASN A 45 16.05 4.75 -22.65
C ASN A 45 17.40 5.30 -22.16
N GLU A 46 17.45 5.91 -20.98
CA GLU A 46 18.69 6.42 -20.41
C GLU A 46 19.66 5.26 -20.09
N PRO A 47 20.88 5.26 -20.67
CA PRO A 47 21.84 4.20 -20.45
C PRO A 47 22.27 4.09 -18.98
N GLY A 48 22.06 2.93 -18.37
CA GLY A 48 22.56 2.60 -17.02
C GLY A 48 21.60 2.87 -15.86
N THR A 49 20.47 3.55 -16.08
CA THR A 49 19.49 3.93 -15.04
C THR A 49 18.07 3.46 -15.37
N GLY A 50 17.63 3.60 -16.63
CA GLY A 50 16.25 3.36 -17.07
C GLY A 50 15.83 1.92 -17.30
N GLN A 51 16.61 1.20 -18.11
CA GLN A 51 16.24 -0.14 -18.60
C GLN A 51 16.23 -1.22 -17.51
N ALA A 52 16.82 -0.95 -16.34
CA ALA A 52 16.97 -1.90 -15.26
C ALA A 52 15.83 -1.85 -14.23
N VAL A 53 14.96 -0.85 -14.28
CA VAL A 53 13.90 -0.65 -13.26
C VAL A 53 12.53 -0.80 -13.92
N PRO A 54 11.81 -1.91 -13.69
CA PRO A 54 10.46 -2.06 -14.23
C PRO A 54 9.54 -1.01 -13.62
N GLY A 55 8.75 -0.34 -14.48
CA GLY A 55 7.69 0.55 -14.04
C GLY A 55 6.64 -0.21 -13.23
N ALA A 56 6.04 0.45 -12.25
CA ALA A 56 5.01 -0.15 -11.41
C ALA A 56 3.83 0.78 -11.15
N ALA A 57 2.66 0.18 -10.92
CA ALA A 57 1.47 0.80 -10.41
C ALA A 57 1.02 0.09 -9.13
N HIS A 58 0.61 0.88 -8.14
CA HIS A 58 0.28 0.48 -6.78
C HIS A 58 -1.12 0.98 -6.44
N GLY A 59 -2.05 0.04 -6.23
CA GLY A 59 -3.43 0.33 -5.87
C GLY A 59 -3.75 -0.21 -4.49
N THR A 60 -4.30 0.61 -3.61
CA THR A 60 -4.81 0.18 -2.29
C THR A 60 -6.32 0.30 -2.27
N PHE A 61 -7.01 -0.76 -1.87
CA PHE A 61 -8.47 -0.83 -1.86
C PHE A 61 -9.01 -1.35 -0.55
N ILE A 62 -10.19 -0.87 -0.16
CA ILE A 62 -11.09 -1.59 0.73
C ILE A 62 -11.89 -2.56 -0.14
N CYS A 63 -11.93 -3.81 0.28
CA CYS A 63 -12.63 -4.89 -0.38
C CYS A 63 -13.65 -5.52 0.54
N ARG A 64 -14.70 -6.08 -0.05
CA ARG A 64 -15.72 -6.84 0.67
C ARG A 64 -15.83 -8.24 0.09
N ASN A 65 -15.95 -9.25 0.96
CA ASN A 65 -16.10 -10.63 0.51
C ASN A 65 -17.48 -10.82 -0.15
N LEU A 66 -17.51 -11.46 -1.32
CA LEU A 66 -18.76 -11.69 -2.04
C LEU A 66 -19.67 -12.71 -1.36
N LYS A 67 -19.11 -13.67 -0.62
CA LYS A 67 -19.88 -14.71 0.10
C LYS A 67 -20.29 -14.26 1.50
N ASN A 68 -19.52 -13.37 2.12
CA ASN A 68 -19.81 -12.84 3.45
C ASN A 68 -19.67 -11.30 3.43
N PRO A 69 -20.73 -10.56 3.09
CA PRO A 69 -20.65 -9.10 2.92
C PRO A 69 -20.20 -8.33 4.16
N GLU A 70 -20.36 -8.89 5.35
CA GLU A 70 -19.85 -8.23 6.55
C GLU A 70 -18.31 -8.27 6.60
N GLU A 71 -17.68 -9.25 5.94
CA GLU A 71 -16.23 -9.40 5.90
C GLU A 71 -15.57 -8.40 4.94
N THR A 72 -14.80 -7.47 5.52
CA THR A 72 -14.01 -6.47 4.79
C THR A 72 -12.50 -6.70 4.93
N ALA A 73 -11.73 -6.25 3.92
CA ALA A 73 -10.27 -6.36 3.91
C ALA A 73 -9.63 -5.17 3.20
N VAL A 74 -8.34 -4.93 3.46
CA VAL A 74 -7.52 -4.03 2.63
C VAL A 74 -6.68 -4.86 1.67
N LEU A 75 -6.77 -4.55 0.38
CA LEU A 75 -5.97 -5.17 -0.67
C LEU A 75 -4.97 -4.17 -1.26
N ASN A 76 -3.71 -4.57 -1.29
CA ASN A 76 -2.67 -3.87 -2.05
C ASN A 76 -2.39 -4.65 -3.34
N VAL A 77 -2.63 -4.01 -4.48
CA VAL A 77 -2.35 -4.52 -5.82
C VAL A 77 -1.06 -3.89 -6.32
N LEU A 78 -0.13 -4.75 -6.72
CA LEU A 78 1.17 -4.37 -7.28
C LEU A 78 1.22 -4.88 -8.72
N MET A 79 1.28 -3.97 -9.68
CA MET A 79 1.23 -4.30 -11.11
C MET A 79 2.43 -3.69 -11.83
N GLN A 80 3.16 -4.50 -12.61
CA GLN A 80 4.18 -3.96 -13.52
C GLN A 80 3.51 -3.28 -14.71
N VAL A 81 4.00 -2.09 -15.07
CA VAL A 81 3.50 -1.28 -16.17
C VAL A 81 4.65 -0.91 -17.11
N PRO A 82 4.43 -0.89 -18.43
CA PRO A 82 5.47 -0.48 -19.37
C PRO A 82 5.78 1.02 -19.22
N ASN A 83 6.90 1.49 -19.78
CA ASN A 83 7.23 2.92 -19.79
C ASN A 83 6.15 3.75 -20.52
N ALA A 84 6.03 5.01 -20.11
CA ALA A 84 5.01 5.91 -20.62
C ALA A 84 5.16 6.11 -22.13
N GLY A 85 4.06 5.91 -22.87
CA GLY A 85 4.00 6.03 -24.33
C GLY A 85 4.14 4.70 -25.07
N SER A 86 4.64 3.64 -24.42
CA SER A 86 4.75 2.31 -25.02
C SER A 86 3.51 1.42 -24.79
N GLU A 87 2.47 1.94 -24.14
CA GLU A 87 1.22 1.20 -23.91
C GLU A 87 0.51 0.85 -25.22
N TYR A 88 0.71 1.66 -26.26
CA TYR A 88 0.18 1.45 -27.60
C TYR A 88 1.13 0.67 -28.52
N SER A 89 2.31 0.31 -28.03
CA SER A 89 3.27 -0.49 -28.80
C SER A 89 2.80 -1.94 -28.98
N ILE A 90 3.46 -2.64 -29.89
CA ILE A 90 3.24 -4.06 -30.14
C ILE A 90 3.46 -4.90 -28.88
N LEU A 91 2.77 -6.05 -28.78
CA LEU A 91 2.86 -6.94 -27.62
C LEU A 91 4.30 -7.31 -27.21
N PRO A 92 5.23 -7.65 -28.14
CA PRO A 92 6.61 -7.98 -27.77
C PRO A 92 7.36 -6.81 -27.13
N GLU A 93 7.08 -5.58 -27.57
CA GLU A 93 7.69 -4.36 -27.04
C GLU A 93 7.28 -4.12 -25.60
N ARG A 94 6.01 -4.35 -25.26
CA ARG A 94 5.55 -4.25 -23.87
C ARG A 94 6.07 -5.41 -23.01
N ALA A 95 6.08 -6.62 -23.56
CA ALA A 95 6.50 -7.82 -22.83
C ALA A 95 7.99 -7.79 -22.43
N ARG A 96 8.88 -7.25 -23.27
CA ARG A 96 10.31 -7.16 -22.95
C ARG A 96 10.65 -6.23 -21.79
N GLN A 97 9.72 -5.36 -21.39
CA GLN A 97 9.90 -4.42 -20.27
C GLN A 97 9.50 -5.05 -18.93
N ALA A 98 8.82 -6.20 -18.95
CA ALA A 98 8.45 -6.92 -17.73
C ALA A 98 9.66 -7.66 -17.15
N ALA A 99 9.78 -7.63 -15.83
CA ALA A 99 10.81 -8.34 -15.08
C ALA A 99 10.21 -9.47 -14.25
N THR A 100 11.01 -10.49 -13.94
CA THR A 100 10.65 -11.55 -12.99
C THR A 100 10.80 -11.13 -11.53
N THR A 101 11.48 -10.01 -11.28
CA THR A 101 11.68 -9.42 -9.96
C THR A 101 10.60 -8.40 -9.64
N LEU A 102 10.28 -8.26 -8.36
CA LEU A 102 9.39 -7.19 -7.90
C LEU A 102 10.00 -5.81 -8.20
N PRO A 103 9.20 -4.81 -8.64
CA PRO A 103 9.66 -3.44 -8.78
C PRO A 103 10.20 -2.87 -7.47
N PHE A 104 11.10 -1.89 -7.56
CA PHE A 104 11.77 -1.30 -6.40
C PHE A 104 10.80 -0.79 -5.34
N GLU A 105 9.77 -0.02 -5.73
CA GLU A 105 8.77 0.48 -4.79
C GLU A 105 7.94 -0.65 -4.14
N ALA A 106 7.68 -1.73 -4.87
CA ALA A 106 6.99 -2.91 -4.33
C ALA A 106 7.85 -3.61 -3.26
N GLN A 107 9.16 -3.72 -3.51
CA GLN A 107 10.09 -4.25 -2.51
C GLN A 107 10.14 -3.35 -1.27
N ARG A 108 10.13 -2.02 -1.44
CA ARG A 108 10.10 -1.05 -0.34
C ARG A 108 8.82 -1.13 0.49
N GLU A 109 7.67 -1.36 -0.13
CA GLU A 109 6.41 -1.52 0.60
C GLU A 109 6.34 -2.86 1.35
N LEU A 110 6.90 -3.93 0.78
CA LEU A 110 6.90 -5.26 1.39
C LEU A 110 7.98 -5.45 2.48
N ALA A 111 9.07 -4.69 2.43
CA ALA A 111 10.17 -4.83 3.38
C ALA A 111 9.74 -4.55 4.84
N PRO A 112 9.06 -3.42 5.18
CA PRO A 112 8.58 -3.16 6.54
C PRO A 112 7.63 -4.25 7.04
N LEU A 113 6.74 -4.75 6.18
CA LEU A 113 5.83 -5.86 6.51
C LEU A 113 6.60 -7.16 6.84
N SER A 114 7.71 -7.40 6.16
CA SER A 114 8.54 -8.58 6.36
C SER A 114 9.36 -8.46 7.65
N THR A 115 9.96 -7.29 7.89
CA THR A 115 10.68 -6.97 9.13
C THR A 115 9.75 -7.05 10.33
N LEU A 116 8.57 -6.41 10.28
CA LEU A 116 7.62 -6.47 11.39
C LEU A 116 7.21 -7.90 11.72
N LYS A 117 7.03 -8.77 10.72
CA LYS A 117 6.70 -10.19 10.95
C LYS A 117 7.83 -10.98 11.60
N SER A 118 9.09 -10.61 11.37
CA SER A 118 10.25 -11.27 11.99
C SER A 118 10.47 -10.90 13.46
N LEU A 119 9.88 -9.80 13.93
CA LEU A 119 10.00 -9.39 15.34
C LEU A 119 9.18 -10.31 16.25
N GLU A 120 9.62 -10.46 17.50
CA GLU A 120 8.86 -11.17 18.53
C GLU A 120 7.49 -10.53 18.76
N ARG A 121 6.54 -11.32 19.25
CA ARG A 121 5.15 -10.84 19.44
C ARG A 121 5.08 -9.60 20.32
N ASP A 122 5.81 -9.61 21.42
CA ASP A 122 5.78 -8.52 22.41
C ASP A 122 6.37 -7.22 21.84
N GLU A 123 7.38 -7.32 20.97
CA GLU A 123 7.94 -6.18 20.25
C GLU A 123 6.93 -5.61 19.24
N ARG A 124 6.23 -6.47 18.49
CA ARG A 124 5.18 -6.03 17.56
C ARG A 124 4.04 -5.33 18.30
N ASP A 125 3.65 -5.84 19.45
CA ASP A 125 2.56 -5.27 20.25
C ASP A 125 2.97 -3.92 20.86
N ARG A 126 4.25 -3.76 21.26
CA ARG A 126 4.82 -2.46 21.66
C ARG A 126 4.80 -1.45 20.51
N ILE A 127 5.23 -1.83 19.31
CA ILE A 127 5.21 -0.97 18.12
C ILE A 127 3.77 -0.52 17.81
N ARG A 128 2.81 -1.45 17.81
CA ARG A 128 1.40 -1.14 17.54
C ARG A 128 0.81 -0.18 18.55
N ASN A 129 1.11 -0.38 19.83
CA ASN A 129 0.64 0.50 20.89
C ASN A 129 1.24 1.90 20.77
N ALA A 130 2.56 2.00 20.55
CA ALA A 130 3.23 3.28 20.36
C ALA A 130 2.71 4.03 19.13
N PHE A 131 2.43 3.31 18.03
CA PHE A 131 1.80 3.89 16.85
C PHE A 131 0.41 4.44 17.13
N ARG A 132 -0.44 3.69 17.83
CA ARG A 132 -1.76 4.16 18.24
C ARG A 132 -1.67 5.46 19.04
N VAL A 133 -0.76 5.53 20.00
CA VAL A 133 -0.54 6.74 20.81
C VAL A 133 -0.13 7.91 19.91
N ALA A 134 0.91 7.74 19.09
CA ALA A 134 1.39 8.81 18.21
C ALA A 134 0.34 9.28 17.18
N PHE A 135 -0.48 8.37 16.66
CA PHE A 135 -1.58 8.71 15.76
C PHE A 135 -2.62 9.58 16.47
N VAL A 136 -3.04 9.18 17.67
CA VAL A 136 -4.00 9.95 18.47
C VAL A 136 -3.43 11.33 18.81
N ASP A 137 -2.15 11.42 19.15
CA ASP A 137 -1.48 12.71 19.41
C ASP A 137 -1.52 13.62 18.17
N CYS A 138 -1.31 13.09 16.97
CA CYS A 138 -1.44 13.85 15.72
C CYS A 138 -2.86 14.41 15.55
N VAL A 139 -3.88 13.56 15.75
CA VAL A 139 -5.28 13.96 15.61
C VAL A 139 -5.65 15.03 16.63
N GLN A 140 -5.22 14.89 17.88
CA GLN A 140 -5.42 15.90 18.93
C GLN A 140 -4.71 17.22 18.62
N ALA A 141 -3.57 17.17 17.94
CA ALA A 141 -2.86 18.34 17.43
C ALA A 141 -3.50 18.96 16.17
N GLY A 142 -4.63 18.42 15.69
CA GLY A 142 -5.37 18.95 14.54
C GLY A 142 -4.90 18.39 13.19
N ILE A 143 -4.14 17.29 13.17
CA ILE A 143 -3.58 16.69 11.96
C ILE A 143 -4.04 15.25 11.83
N TYR A 144 -4.70 14.91 10.72
CA TYR A 144 -4.99 13.52 10.38
C TYR A 144 -3.90 12.99 9.43
N PRO A 145 -3.05 12.04 9.89
CA PRO A 145 -1.91 11.56 9.11
C PRO A 145 -2.36 10.56 8.03
N SER A 146 -2.66 11.06 6.83
CA SER A 146 -3.14 10.25 5.69
C SER A 146 -2.03 9.64 4.83
N GLN A 147 -0.76 9.85 5.17
CA GLN A 147 0.35 9.30 4.40
C GLN A 147 0.66 7.87 4.86
N LEU A 148 -0.26 6.96 4.50
CA LEU A 148 -0.30 5.52 4.81
C LEU A 148 0.93 4.78 4.26
N ASN A 149 2.10 5.00 4.85
CA ASN A 149 3.34 4.36 4.44
C ASN A 149 4.17 4.02 5.69
N PRO A 150 4.43 2.73 5.99
CA PRO A 150 5.26 2.35 7.13
C PRO A 150 6.69 2.92 7.05
N ALA A 151 7.18 3.34 5.88
CA ALA A 151 8.47 4.03 5.75
C ALA A 151 8.52 5.41 6.45
N ASN A 152 7.36 5.97 6.81
CA ASN A 152 7.25 7.21 7.58
C ASN A 152 7.21 6.96 9.10
N LEU A 153 7.31 5.71 9.55
CA LEU A 153 7.30 5.33 10.95
C LEU A 153 8.72 5.02 11.43
N TYR A 154 9.16 5.73 12.46
CA TYR A 154 10.47 5.52 13.07
C TYR A 154 10.29 4.99 14.48
N TRP A 155 10.68 3.72 14.69
CA TRP A 155 10.58 3.05 15.98
C TRP A 155 11.87 3.22 16.79
N ASP A 156 11.72 3.71 18.02
CA ASP A 156 12.74 3.77 19.06
C ASP A 156 12.40 2.70 20.11
N SER A 157 13.15 1.60 20.09
CA SER A 157 12.92 0.45 20.98
C SER A 157 13.22 0.77 22.44
N ASP A 158 14.23 1.60 22.70
CA ASP A 158 14.69 1.92 24.05
C ASP A 158 13.69 2.84 24.75
N ALA A 159 13.16 3.83 24.02
CA ALA A 159 12.14 4.73 24.52
C ALA A 159 10.70 4.18 24.38
N SER A 160 10.53 3.04 23.69
CA SER A 160 9.23 2.49 23.30
C SER A 160 8.32 3.54 22.63
N ARG A 161 8.90 4.31 21.70
CA ARG A 161 8.21 5.42 21.03
C ARG A 161 8.31 5.30 19.52
N ILE A 162 7.21 5.63 18.83
CA ILE A 162 7.23 5.82 17.39
C ILE A 162 7.16 7.31 17.05
N VAL A 163 7.84 7.70 15.98
CA VAL A 163 7.66 9.01 15.36
C VAL A 163 6.96 8.81 14.02
N ILE A 164 5.83 9.50 13.83
CA ILE A 164 5.13 9.59 12.55
C ILE A 164 5.68 10.81 11.82
N ALA A 165 6.30 10.61 10.66
CA ALA A 165 6.79 11.70 9.82
C ALA A 165 6.04 11.74 8.48
N GLY A 166 6.45 12.64 7.59
CA GLY A 166 5.89 12.70 6.24
C GLY A 166 4.42 13.14 6.22
N PHE A 167 4.16 14.39 6.64
CA PHE A 167 2.81 14.96 6.66
C PHE A 167 2.36 15.57 5.32
N ARG A 168 3.10 15.32 4.22
CA ARG A 168 2.89 16.01 2.94
C ARG A 168 1.47 15.83 2.39
N ASN A 169 0.91 14.62 2.58
CA ASN A 169 -0.44 14.27 2.15
C ASN A 169 -1.44 14.24 3.31
N SER A 170 -1.07 14.77 4.50
CA SER A 170 -1.98 14.82 5.64
C SER A 170 -3.01 15.93 5.47
N ARG A 171 -4.14 15.80 6.16
CA ARG A 171 -5.22 16.80 6.15
C ARG A 171 -5.49 17.33 7.57
N PRO A 172 -6.16 18.47 7.72
CA PRO A 172 -6.68 18.89 9.01
C PRO A 172 -7.57 17.80 9.62
N ALA A 173 -7.41 17.55 10.91
CA ALA A 173 -8.28 16.64 11.64
C ALA A 173 -9.69 17.24 11.77
N GLU A 174 -10.69 16.41 11.55
CA GLU A 174 -12.10 16.73 11.71
C GLU A 174 -12.62 16.16 13.04
N PRO A 175 -13.72 16.69 13.60
CA PRO A 175 -14.30 16.16 14.85
C PRO A 175 -14.67 14.67 14.82
N LYS A 176 -14.87 14.11 13.62
CA LYS A 176 -15.19 12.70 13.40
C LYS A 176 -13.95 11.78 13.42
N ASP A 177 -12.75 12.36 13.31
CA ASP A 177 -11.52 11.59 13.24
C ASP A 177 -11.16 11.06 14.63
N HIS A 178 -11.11 9.74 14.73
CA HIS A 178 -10.74 9.03 15.95
C HIS A 178 -9.93 7.79 15.59
N TRP A 179 -9.25 7.22 16.59
CA TRP A 179 -8.56 5.96 16.40
C TRP A 179 -9.53 4.85 15.98
N SER A 180 -9.15 4.10 14.95
CA SER A 180 -9.78 2.86 14.55
C SER A 180 -8.71 1.81 14.25
N ASP A 181 -8.98 0.54 14.54
CA ASP A 181 -8.05 -0.55 14.30
C ASP A 181 -7.74 -0.75 12.80
N ILE A 182 -8.55 -0.14 11.91
CA ILE A 182 -8.25 -0.04 10.48
C ILE A 182 -6.92 0.68 10.22
N GLU A 183 -6.50 1.58 11.11
CA GLU A 183 -5.24 2.31 10.98
C GLU A 183 -4.04 1.38 11.08
N TRP A 184 -4.11 0.31 11.89
CA TRP A 184 -3.04 -0.70 11.88
C TRP A 184 -2.92 -1.40 10.53
N ILE A 185 -4.03 -1.61 9.83
CA ILE A 185 -4.03 -2.27 8.52
C ILE A 185 -3.55 -1.28 7.45
N ALA A 186 -4.09 -0.07 7.45
CA ALA A 186 -3.76 1.00 6.51
C ALA A 186 -2.26 1.35 6.56
N TRP A 187 -1.65 1.33 7.76
CA TRP A 187 -0.22 1.55 7.96
C TRP A 187 0.63 0.29 7.86
N SER A 188 0.07 -0.84 7.44
CA SER A 188 0.79 -2.11 7.28
C SER A 188 1.42 -2.65 8.58
N LEU A 189 0.81 -2.34 9.73
CA LEU A 189 1.19 -2.84 11.06
C LEU A 189 0.41 -4.09 11.50
N ALA A 190 -0.68 -4.41 10.83
CA ALA A 190 -1.47 -5.62 11.03
C ALA A 190 -1.95 -6.20 9.69
N LYS A 191 -2.21 -7.51 9.67
CA LYS A 191 -3.05 -8.10 8.63
C LYS A 191 -4.51 -7.88 9.03
N ALA A 192 -5.37 -7.60 8.05
CA ALA A 192 -6.80 -7.70 8.24
C ALA A 192 -7.15 -9.11 8.77
N PRO A 193 -7.89 -9.25 9.87
CA PRO A 193 -8.37 -10.56 10.32
C PRO A 193 -9.35 -11.12 9.29
N VAL A 194 -9.33 -12.44 9.11
CA VAL A 194 -10.38 -13.14 8.36
C VAL A 194 -11.66 -13.02 9.18
N GLY A 195 -12.66 -12.28 8.67
CA GLY A 195 -13.99 -12.19 9.29
C GLY A 195 -14.26 -11.05 10.29
N TYR A 196 -13.70 -9.84 10.12
CA TYR A 196 -14.35 -8.68 10.75
C TYR A 196 -15.69 -8.44 10.05
N ALA A 197 -16.76 -8.82 10.75
CA ALA A 197 -18.17 -8.67 10.40
C ALA A 197 -18.77 -7.35 10.94
#